data_AF-A0A1R4LFH6-F1
#
_entry.id   AF-A0A1R4LFH6-F1
#
_cell.length_a   1.000
_cell.length_b   1.000
_cell.length_c   1.000
_cell.angle_alpha   90.00
_cell.angle_beta   90.00
_cell.angle_gamma   90.00
#
_symmetry.space_group_name_H-M   'P 1'
#
loop_
_entity.id
_entity.type
_entity.pdbx_description
1 polymer ?
#
loop_
_entity_poly.entity_id
_entity_poly.type
_entity_poly.pdbx_seq_one_letter_code
_entity_poly.pdbx_strand_id
1 'polypeptide(L)'
;MTYTSDDLEALYHVWMSQKARMHLTQMEVAKQLGLTQIQLSNILRGREPLTQQFVQSFCRYLHVDPYLFMPSLIQQQREGQQQVKLVNRVIIDGDIDSVYVDGNQVVIEYRSAVR
;
A
#
# COMPACT_ATOMS: atom_id res chain seq x y z
N MET A 1 5.05 -5.07 -9.13
CA MET A 1 5.60 -4.15 -8.13
C MET A 1 7.10 -4.32 -8.10
N THR A 2 7.86 -3.23 -8.19
CA THR A 2 9.34 -3.29 -8.20
C THR A 2 9.84 -2.62 -6.93
N TYR A 3 10.42 -3.39 -6.02
CA TYR A 3 11.05 -2.85 -4.81
C TYR A 3 12.36 -2.14 -5.17
N THR A 4 12.69 -1.09 -4.42
CA THR A 4 13.88 -0.26 -4.63
C THR A 4 15.05 -0.70 -3.73
N SER A 5 16.23 -0.12 -3.95
CA SER A 5 17.36 -0.28 -3.04
C SER A 5 17.05 0.24 -1.63
N ASP A 6 16.28 1.32 -1.53
CA ASP A 6 15.88 1.91 -0.24
C ASP A 6 14.93 0.98 0.53
N ASP A 7 14.06 0.25 -0.17
CA ASP A 7 13.22 -0.80 0.43
C ASP A 7 14.06 -1.93 1.03
N LEU A 8 15.11 -2.33 0.31
CA LEU A 8 16.02 -3.37 0.76
C LEU A 8 16.81 -2.93 2.00
N GLU A 9 17.32 -1.70 2.01
CA GLU A 9 18.01 -1.12 3.17
C GLU A 9 17.08 -1.07 4.38
N ALA A 10 15.86 -0.56 4.20
CA ALA A 10 14.85 -0.51 5.26
C ALA A 10 14.52 -1.92 5.80
N LEU A 11 14.34 -2.90 4.91
CA LEU A 11 14.10 -4.29 5.28
C LEU A 11 15.28 -4.91 6.04
N TYR A 12 16.52 -4.58 5.64
CA TYR A 12 17.73 -5.03 6.32
C TYR A 12 17.86 -4.44 7.74
N HIS A 13 17.54 -3.16 7.93
CA HIS A 13 17.51 -2.56 9.26
C HIS A 13 16.47 -3.21 10.17
N VAL A 14 15.27 -3.45 9.65
CA VAL A 14 14.23 -4.19 10.39
C VAL A 14 14.70 -5.60 10.70
N TRP A 15 15.31 -6.31 9.75
CA TRP A 15 15.90 -7.62 10.02
C TRP A 15 16.89 -7.59 11.19
N MET A 16 17.86 -6.68 11.18
CA MET A 16 18.89 -6.61 12.21
C MET A 16 18.32 -6.33 13.61
N SER A 17 17.36 -5.41 13.70
CA SER A 17 16.67 -5.10 14.95
C SER A 17 15.83 -6.30 15.47
N GLN A 18 15.06 -6.95 14.58
CA GLN A 18 14.22 -8.08 14.94
C GLN A 18 15.03 -9.31 15.32
N LYS A 19 16.13 -9.57 14.60
CA LYS A 19 17.07 -10.65 14.90
C LYS A 19 17.57 -10.57 16.35
N ALA A 20 17.98 -9.38 16.78
CA ALA A 20 18.43 -9.15 18.15
C ALA A 20 17.29 -9.28 19.16
N ARG A 21 16.14 -8.65 18.88
CA ARG A 21 14.97 -8.61 19.77
C ARG A 21 14.34 -9.97 20.01
N MET A 22 14.26 -10.80 18.98
CA MET A 22 13.62 -12.12 19.01
C MET A 22 14.62 -13.26 19.26
N HIS A 23 15.90 -12.95 19.45
CA HIS A 23 17.00 -13.92 19.57
C HIS A 23 17.04 -14.93 18.41
N LEU A 24 16.72 -14.47 17.20
CA LEU A 24 16.66 -15.32 16.01
C LEU A 24 18.04 -15.49 15.38
N THR A 25 18.27 -16.67 14.83
CA THR A 25 19.38 -16.92 13.92
C THR A 25 18.93 -16.76 12.47
N GLN A 26 19.88 -16.46 11.58
CA GLN A 26 19.59 -16.37 10.14
C GLN A 26 19.16 -17.73 9.56
N MET A 27 19.65 -18.84 10.13
CA MET A 27 19.30 -20.19 9.71
C MET A 27 17.85 -20.56 10.06
N GLU A 28 17.38 -20.20 11.26
CA GLU A 28 15.98 -20.43 11.67
C GLU A 28 15.01 -19.69 10.77
N VAL A 29 15.28 -18.41 10.50
CA VAL A 29 14.43 -17.60 9.62
C VAL A 29 14.47 -18.13 8.19
N ALA A 30 15.64 -18.50 7.67
CA ALA A 30 15.73 -19.09 6.34
C ALA A 30 14.90 -20.37 6.25
N LYS A 31 15.02 -21.28 7.22
CA LYS A 31 14.24 -22.53 7.28
C LYS A 31 12.75 -22.26 7.31
N GLN A 32 12.30 -21.30 8.12
CA GLN A 32 10.89 -20.95 8.22
C GLN A 32 10.31 -20.38 6.93
N LEU A 33 11.15 -19.71 6.13
CA LEU A 33 10.77 -19.16 4.83
C LEU A 33 10.93 -20.15 3.68
N GLY A 34 11.34 -21.40 3.95
CA GLY A 34 11.63 -22.39 2.92
C GLY A 34 12.86 -22.07 2.06
N LEU A 35 13.81 -21.30 2.62
CA LEU A 35 15.03 -20.85 1.96
C LEU A 35 16.27 -21.48 2.60
N THR A 36 17.35 -21.55 1.83
CA THR A 36 18.68 -21.77 2.40
C THR A 36 19.19 -20.49 3.06
N GLN A 37 20.11 -20.64 4.02
CA GLN A 37 20.76 -19.48 4.66
C GLN A 37 21.46 -18.57 3.64
N ILE A 38 22.06 -19.15 2.59
CA ILE A 38 22.72 -18.40 1.52
C ILE A 38 21.71 -17.58 0.71
N GLN A 39 20.58 -18.18 0.32
CA GLN A 39 19.52 -17.46 -0.41
C GLN A 39 18.98 -16.29 0.41
N LEU A 40 18.67 -16.50 1.69
CA LEU A 40 18.25 -15.42 2.57
C LEU A 40 19.33 -14.31 2.64
N SER A 41 20.61 -14.68 2.74
CA SER A 41 21.70 -13.70 2.72
C SER A 41 21.85 -12.97 1.39
N ASN A 42 21.59 -13.62 0.26
CA ASN A 42 21.67 -13.00 -1.06
C ASN A 42 20.54 -11.99 -1.25
N ILE A 43 19.32 -12.36 -0.86
CA ILE A 43 18.15 -11.46 -0.91
C ILE A 43 18.39 -10.24 -0.02
N LEU A 44 18.78 -10.43 1.26
CA LEU A 44 19.02 -9.34 2.21
C LEU A 44 20.22 -8.44 1.84
N ARG A 45 21.11 -8.90 0.95
CA ARG A 45 22.23 -8.11 0.42
C ARG A 45 21.95 -7.54 -0.98
N GLY A 46 20.77 -7.77 -1.54
CA GLY A 46 20.38 -7.27 -2.87
C GLY A 46 21.06 -8.01 -4.03
N ARG A 47 21.64 -9.18 -3.78
CA ARG A 47 22.18 -10.06 -4.84
C ARG A 47 21.09 -10.84 -5.57
N GLU A 48 19.94 -10.98 -4.93
CA GLU A 48 18.72 -11.54 -5.50
C GLU A 48 17.58 -10.51 -5.36
N PRO A 49 16.65 -10.44 -6.33
CA PRO A 49 15.57 -9.46 -6.29
C PRO A 49 14.60 -9.74 -5.14
N LEU A 50 14.11 -8.67 -4.51
CA LEU A 50 13.01 -8.76 -3.56
C LEU A 50 11.72 -9.13 -4.30
N THR A 51 11.08 -10.21 -3.86
CA THR A 51 9.76 -10.62 -4.38
C THR A 51 8.67 -10.28 -3.37
N GLN A 52 7.46 -10.05 -3.85
CA GLN A 52 6.31 -9.78 -2.97
C GLN A 52 6.04 -10.93 -2.00
N GLN A 53 6.17 -12.18 -2.48
CA GLN A 53 6.01 -13.37 -1.63
C GLN A 53 7.04 -13.42 -0.50
N PHE A 54 8.30 -13.09 -0.80
CA PHE A 54 9.36 -13.01 0.21
C PHE A 54 9.03 -11.94 1.24
N VAL A 55 8.76 -10.70 0.80
CA VAL A 55 8.47 -9.57 1.70
C VAL A 55 7.30 -9.90 2.62
N GLN A 56 6.19 -10.42 2.08
CA GLN A 56 5.02 -10.80 2.89
C GLN A 56 5.35 -11.91 3.90
N SER A 57 6.06 -12.96 3.48
CA SER A 57 6.38 -14.09 4.35
C SER A 57 7.37 -13.70 5.45
N PHE A 58 8.39 -12.91 5.09
CA PHE A 58 9.42 -12.39 5.98
C PHE A 58 8.81 -11.45 7.03
N CYS A 59 8.04 -10.44 6.60
CA CYS A 59 7.41 -9.48 7.50
C CYS A 59 6.37 -10.14 8.42
N ARG A 60 5.58 -11.09 7.90
CA ARG A 60 4.63 -11.87 8.70
C ARG A 60 5.34 -12.68 9.80
N TYR A 61 6.46 -13.32 9.48
CA TYR A 61 7.22 -14.09 10.46
C TYR A 61 7.83 -13.19 11.56
N LEU A 62 8.30 -12.00 11.18
CA LEU A 62 8.87 -11.04 12.12
C LEU A 62 7.83 -10.18 12.85
N HIS A 63 6.54 -10.39 12.60
CA HIS A 63 5.43 -9.60 13.14
C HIS A 63 5.61 -8.09 12.91
N VAL A 64 6.01 -7.71 11.70
CA VAL A 64 6.15 -6.31 11.26
C VAL A 64 5.26 -6.04 10.07
N ASP A 65 4.74 -4.81 9.99
CA ASP A 65 3.97 -4.33 8.85
C ASP A 65 4.91 -3.61 7.87
N PRO A 66 5.11 -4.12 6.64
CA PRO A 66 6.00 -3.51 5.66
C PRO A 66 5.53 -2.12 5.21
N TYR A 67 4.24 -1.80 5.33
CA TYR A 67 3.71 -0.47 4.99
C TYR A 67 4.13 0.63 5.96
N LEU A 68 4.74 0.28 7.10
CA LEU A 68 5.22 1.26 8.09
C LEU A 68 6.66 1.70 7.85
N PHE A 69 7.45 0.96 7.08
CA PHE A 69 8.89 1.24 6.95
C PHE A 69 9.46 1.09 5.54
N MET A 70 8.82 0.37 4.62
CA MET A 70 9.31 0.24 3.24
C MET A 70 8.86 1.44 2.39
N PRO A 71 9.79 2.28 1.88
CA PRO A 71 9.44 3.50 1.15
C PRO A 71 8.48 3.30 -0.02
N SER A 72 8.66 2.26 -0.85
CA SER A 72 7.78 2.03 -2.01
C SER A 72 6.36 1.65 -1.60
N LEU A 73 6.19 0.91 -0.50
CA LEU A 73 4.87 0.54 0.03
C LEU A 73 4.20 1.72 0.73
N ILE A 74 4.96 2.54 1.46
CA ILE A 74 4.46 3.80 2.04
C ILE A 74 3.97 4.71 0.91
N GLN A 75 4.77 4.86 -0.16
CA GLN A 75 4.41 5.66 -1.31
C GLN A 75 3.18 5.09 -2.01
N GLN A 76 3.10 3.79 -2.22
CA GLN A 76 1.91 3.14 -2.78
C GLN A 76 0.66 3.34 -1.90
N GLN A 77 0.80 3.32 -0.58
CA GLN A 77 -0.33 3.58 0.32
C GLN A 77 -0.80 5.04 0.22
N ARG A 78 0.13 5.99 0.09
CA ARG A 78 -0.17 7.42 -0.15
C ARG A 78 -0.81 7.65 -1.52
N GLU A 79 -0.30 6.98 -2.55
CA GLU A 79 -0.85 7.04 -3.92
C GLU A 79 -2.18 6.28 -4.03
N GLY A 80 -2.38 5.23 -3.25
CA GLY A 80 -3.62 4.48 -3.12
C GLY A 80 -4.73 5.26 -2.38
N GLN A 81 -4.38 6.33 -1.68
CA GLN A 81 -5.30 7.37 -1.22
C GLN A 81 -5.58 8.41 -2.33
N GLN A 82 -5.69 7.97 -3.57
CA GLN A 82 -6.19 8.81 -4.65
C GLN A 82 -7.63 9.19 -4.34
N GLN A 83 -7.87 10.48 -4.07
CA GLN A 83 -9.20 11.06 -4.09
C GLN A 83 -9.77 10.85 -5.49
N VAL A 84 -10.69 9.90 -5.63
CA VAL A 84 -11.38 9.66 -6.91
C VAL A 84 -12.33 10.83 -7.14
N LYS A 85 -12.06 11.64 -8.17
CA LYS A 85 -12.99 12.68 -8.61
C LYS A 85 -14.20 12.02 -9.26
N LEU A 86 -15.30 11.93 -8.52
CA LEU A 86 -16.58 11.48 -9.04
C LEU A 86 -17.27 12.65 -9.77
N VAL A 87 -17.79 12.39 -10.97
CA VAL A 87 -18.55 13.38 -11.75
C VAL A 87 -19.95 12.82 -11.96
N ASN A 88 -20.95 13.53 -11.47
CA ASN A 88 -22.35 13.21 -11.73
C ASN A 88 -22.88 14.15 -12.82
N ARG A 89 -23.63 13.61 -13.79
CA ARG A 89 -24.26 14.38 -14.87
C ARG A 89 -25.75 14.03 -14.88
N VAL A 90 -26.59 15.05 -14.78
CA VAL A 90 -28.04 14.89 -14.68
C VAL A 90 -28.69 15.67 -15.83
N ILE A 91 -29.66 15.04 -16.51
CA ILE A 91 -30.51 15.70 -17.49
C ILE A 91 -31.85 16.00 -16.81
N ILE A 92 -32.32 17.23 -16.95
CA ILE A 92 -33.57 17.71 -16.39
C ILE A 92 -34.53 18.00 -17.55
N ASP A 93 -35.75 17.47 -17.46
CA ASP A 93 -36.83 17.74 -18.41
C ASP A 93 -37.63 18.97 -17.98
N GLY A 94 -36.99 20.13 -18.13
CA GLY A 94 -37.48 21.44 -17.70
C GLY A 94 -36.40 22.51 -17.78
N ASP A 95 -36.78 23.75 -17.46
CA ASP A 95 -35.86 24.88 -17.41
C ASP A 95 -35.23 24.97 -16.02
N ILE A 96 -33.90 24.88 -15.95
CA ILE A 96 -33.15 25.00 -14.69
C ILE A 96 -33.15 26.46 -14.26
N ASP A 97 -33.63 26.73 -13.04
CA ASP A 97 -33.64 28.07 -12.42
C ASP A 97 -32.37 28.32 -11.61
N SER A 98 -31.94 27.35 -10.80
CA SER A 98 -30.76 27.48 -9.94
C SER A 98 -30.10 26.14 -9.63
N VAL A 99 -28.78 26.16 -9.38
CA VAL A 99 -28.00 25.01 -8.92
C VAL A 99 -27.07 25.45 -7.80
N TYR A 100 -27.16 24.81 -6.64
CA TYR A 100 -26.32 25.10 -5.48
C TYR A 100 -26.05 23.85 -4.65
N VAL A 101 -25.13 24.00 -3.68
CA VAL A 101 -24.76 22.94 -2.74
C VAL A 101 -25.33 23.29 -1.37
N ASP A 102 -26.06 22.35 -0.77
CA ASP A 102 -26.51 22.43 0.62
C ASP A 102 -25.99 21.21 1.39
N GLY A 103 -25.01 21.45 2.27
CA GLY A 103 -24.29 20.39 2.97
C GLY A 103 -23.64 19.38 2.03
N ASN A 104 -24.15 18.15 2.03
CA ASN A 104 -23.70 17.05 1.17
C ASN A 104 -24.60 16.81 -0.06
N GLN A 105 -25.51 17.73 -0.37
CA GLN A 105 -26.48 17.61 -1.46
C GLN A 105 -26.21 18.64 -2.56
N VAL A 106 -26.42 18.23 -3.82
CA VAL A 106 -26.54 19.14 -4.95
C VAL A 106 -28.03 19.38 -5.18
N VAL A 107 -28.47 20.62 -4.99
CA VAL A 107 -29.86 21.04 -5.21
C VAL A 107 -29.97 21.64 -6.59
N ILE A 108 -30.93 21.15 -7.39
CA ILE A 108 -31.23 21.63 -8.73
C ILE A 108 -32.70 22.06 -8.73
N GLU A 109 -32.95 23.36 -8.79
CA GLU A 109 -34.28 23.93 -8.90
C GLU A 109 -34.64 24.06 -10.37
N TYR A 110 -35.77 23.50 -10.78
CA TYR A 110 -36.22 23.53 -12.17
C TYR A 110 -37.74 23.61 -12.26
N ARG A 111 -38.21 24.23 -13.33
CA ARG A 111 -39.64 24.29 -13.69
C ARG A 111 -39.91 23.33 -14.84
N SER A 112 -40.91 22.47 -14.66
CA SER A 112 -41.42 21.60 -15.72
C SER A 112 -42.91 21.87 -15.93
N ALA A 113 -43.36 21.77 -17.18
CA ALA A 113 -44.77 21.90 -17.50
C ALA A 113 -45.51 20.66 -17.02
N VAL A 114 -46.33 20.81 -15.97
CA VAL A 114 -47.23 19.73 -15.53
C VAL A 114 -48.26 19.51 -16.63
N ARG A 115 -48.23 18.33 -17.26
CA ARG A 115 -49.29 17.85 -18.15
C ARG A 115 -50.30 17.02 -17.37
#